data_AF-A0A9W8JG90-F1
#
_entry.id   AF-A0A9W8JG90-F1
#
_cell.length_a   1.000
_cell.length_b   1.000
_cell.length_c   1.000
_cell.angle_alpha   90.00
_cell.angle_beta   90.00
_cell.angle_gamma   90.00
#
_symmetry.space_group_name_H-M   'P 1'
#
loop_
_entity.id
_entity.type
_entity.pdbx_description
1 polymer ?
#
loop_
_entity_poly.entity_id
_entity_poly.type
_entity_poly.pdbx_seq_one_letter_code
_entity_poly.pdbx_strand_id
1 'polypeptide(L)'
;MVAWGLVMTLMCLCHTYEGLIIARVFLGLAESGLFPGITFYLSLWYRRRDVAKRIAIFFSAATVAGAFGGLLAYGIEHMEGIGGLHGWQWIFCLEGIATVLVAFVAFFYMHDYPETATFLTPTERALIVQMLKEDKQGMATHFEWKYVWHAMKDYKTYVQIGIYIGLLVPVYAIALFTPTIVRDLGYSAANAQLLTIPPFFAGCICTIAAGIYSDKRNLRGPFVIGGCFVSLIGYIILISQSRPGVSYFGAILAAVGVYPTIAVDLAWAGSMAGGDICKGVTLAMVIGIGNLGGVCSSFIYLSGPRFFAGHGTIIGFLTMSISLSAFAMWDYNRLNKRNHAICERDGIDEKHREDFKDVGNDSPLFRFTL
;
A
#
# COMPACT_ATOMS: atom_id res chain seq x y z
N MET A 1 3.63 5.23 16.14
CA MET A 1 2.86 4.16 16.81
C MET A 1 2.51 4.50 18.25
N VAL A 2 3.46 4.81 19.15
CA VAL A 2 3.14 5.24 20.54
C VAL A 2 2.20 6.45 20.56
N ALA A 3 2.55 7.53 19.85
CA ALA A 3 1.70 8.73 19.77
C ALA A 3 0.30 8.43 19.21
N TRP A 4 0.20 7.56 18.19
CA TRP A 4 -1.07 7.11 17.61
C TRP A 4 -1.93 6.36 18.65
N GLY A 5 -1.34 5.40 19.35
CA GLY A 5 -2.05 4.62 20.37
C GLY A 5 -2.48 5.45 21.58
N LEU A 6 -1.67 6.43 21.97
CA LEU A 6 -2.05 7.40 23.01
C LEU A 6 -3.24 8.26 22.57
N VAL A 7 -3.21 8.82 21.36
CA VAL A 7 -4.34 9.61 20.84
C VAL A 7 -5.61 8.75 20.75
N MET A 8 -5.51 7.52 20.25
CA MET A 8 -6.65 6.57 20.22
C MET A 8 -7.21 6.28 21.60
N THR A 9 -6.34 6.03 22.59
CA THR A 9 -6.77 5.76 23.97
C THR A 9 -7.48 6.99 24.55
N LEU A 10 -6.97 8.19 24.29
CA LEU A 10 -7.57 9.44 24.77
C LEU A 10 -8.88 9.81 24.04
N MET A 11 -9.08 9.35 22.81
CA MET A 11 -10.33 9.56 22.06
C MET A 11 -11.56 8.97 22.76
N CYS A 12 -11.38 7.93 23.60
CA CYS A 12 -12.49 7.36 24.36
C CYS A 12 -13.09 8.35 25.37
N LEU A 13 -12.32 9.37 25.78
CA LEU A 13 -12.74 10.41 26.74
C LEU A 13 -13.37 11.64 26.06
N CYS A 14 -13.44 11.67 24.72
CA CYS A 14 -14.01 12.80 24.00
C CYS A 14 -15.55 12.75 24.04
N HIS A 15 -16.15 13.77 24.66
CA HIS A 15 -17.62 13.92 24.73
C HIS A 15 -18.17 15.00 23.77
N THR A 16 -17.29 15.76 23.11
CA THR A 16 -17.67 16.83 22.17
C THR A 16 -17.22 16.51 20.75
N TYR A 17 -18.02 16.96 19.77
CA TYR A 17 -17.71 16.81 18.35
C TYR A 17 -16.39 17.50 17.97
N GLU A 18 -16.17 18.71 18.48
CA GLU A 18 -14.93 19.47 18.27
C GLU A 18 -13.71 18.72 18.82
N GLY A 19 -13.83 18.15 20.03
CA GLY A 19 -12.78 17.34 20.63
C GLY A 19 -12.45 16.10 19.79
N LEU A 20 -13.48 15.44 19.24
CA LEU A 20 -13.29 14.30 18.35
C LEU A 20 -12.58 14.68 17.04
N ILE A 21 -12.90 15.84 16.43
CA ILE A 21 -12.21 16.33 15.23
C ILE A 21 -10.73 16.61 15.54
N ILE A 22 -10.44 17.32 16.63
CA ILE A 22 -9.06 17.66 17.00
C ILE A 22 -8.25 16.36 17.21
N ALA A 23 -8.82 15.40 17.94
CA ALA A 23 -8.18 14.10 18.14
C ALA A 23 -7.93 13.35 16.82
N ARG A 24 -8.87 13.40 15.87
CA ARG A 24 -8.71 12.83 14.52
C ARG A 24 -7.57 13.49 13.73
N VAL A 25 -7.37 14.80 13.87
CA VAL A 25 -6.23 15.50 13.22
C VAL A 25 -4.90 15.03 13.80
N PHE A 26 -4.77 14.95 15.13
CA PHE A 26 -3.56 14.45 15.77
C PHE A 26 -3.31 12.97 15.47
N LEU A 27 -4.36 12.17 15.35
CA LEU A 27 -4.27 10.78 14.96
C LEU A 27 -3.68 10.64 13.56
N GLY A 28 -4.21 11.40 12.59
CA GLY A 28 -3.69 11.44 11.22
C GLY A 28 -2.24 11.93 11.14
N LEU A 29 -1.88 12.94 11.93
CA LEU A 29 -0.50 13.41 12.04
C LEU A 29 0.44 12.30 12.54
N ALA A 30 0.03 11.57 13.58
CA ALA A 30 0.81 10.47 14.15
C ALA A 30 0.89 9.24 13.22
N GLU A 31 -0.09 9.04 12.34
CA GLU A 31 -0.15 7.94 11.38
C GLU A 31 0.62 8.21 10.08
N SER A 32 0.70 9.48 9.67
CA SER A 32 1.21 9.91 8.35
C SER A 32 2.56 9.31 7.95
N GLY A 33 3.48 9.14 8.90
CA GLY A 33 4.81 8.61 8.66
C GLY A 33 4.91 7.07 8.62
N LEU A 34 3.88 6.33 9.04
CA LEU A 34 3.97 4.88 9.22
C LEU A 34 4.19 4.15 7.89
N PHE A 35 3.24 4.30 6.98
CA PHE A 35 3.24 3.57 5.71
C PHE A 35 4.45 3.90 4.81
N PRO A 36 4.82 5.18 4.59
CA PRO A 36 6.04 5.50 3.86
C PRO A 36 7.30 5.09 4.63
N GLY A 37 7.31 5.21 5.96
CA GLY A 37 8.42 4.81 6.80
C GLY A 37 8.72 3.32 6.73
N ILE A 38 7.71 2.45 6.84
CA ILE A 38 7.87 0.99 6.73
C ILE A 38 8.27 0.59 5.31
N THR A 39 7.65 1.18 4.29
CA THR A 39 7.99 0.87 2.90
C THR A 39 9.44 1.24 2.58
N PHE A 40 9.89 2.41 3.06
CA PHE A 40 11.28 2.84 2.93
C PHE A 40 12.22 1.94 3.74
N TYR A 41 11.89 1.62 4.99
CA TYR A 41 12.67 0.70 5.83
C TYR A 41 12.84 -0.68 5.17
N LEU A 42 11.76 -1.27 4.63
CA LEU A 42 11.83 -2.52 3.89
C LEU A 42 12.73 -2.41 2.64
N SER A 43 12.74 -1.26 1.98
CA SER A 43 13.61 -1.01 0.83
C SER A 43 15.10 -0.87 1.19
N LEU A 44 15.44 -0.61 2.46
CA LEU A 44 16.81 -0.59 2.97
C LEU A 44 17.31 -1.99 3.33
N TRP A 45 16.43 -2.86 3.81
CA TRP A 45 16.75 -4.21 4.28
C TRP A 45 16.71 -5.28 3.19
N TYR A 46 16.04 -5.02 2.07
CA TYR A 46 15.85 -5.98 0.99
C TYR A 46 16.20 -5.40 -0.38
N ARG A 47 16.63 -6.29 -1.28
CA ARG A 47 16.93 -5.95 -2.68
C ARG A 47 15.67 -5.57 -3.44
N ARG A 48 15.78 -4.70 -4.45
CA ARG A 48 14.64 -4.24 -5.29
C ARG A 48 13.78 -5.40 -5.84
N ARG A 49 14.41 -6.53 -6.16
CA ARG A 49 13.73 -7.73 -6.66
C ARG A 49 12.94 -8.52 -5.61
N ASP A 50 13.27 -8.37 -4.32
CA ASP A 50 12.73 -9.16 -3.20
C ASP A 50 11.78 -8.33 -2.29
N VAL A 51 11.62 -7.03 -2.58
CA VAL A 51 10.88 -6.08 -1.74
C VAL A 51 9.36 -6.28 -1.84
N ALA A 52 8.80 -6.67 -2.99
CA ALA A 52 7.34 -6.71 -3.13
C ALA A 52 6.69 -7.78 -2.27
N LYS A 53 7.31 -8.95 -2.13
CA LYS A 53 6.85 -9.98 -1.18
C LYS A 53 6.78 -9.44 0.25
N ARG A 54 7.74 -8.60 0.65
CA ARG A 54 7.80 -8.06 2.02
C ARG A 54 6.74 -7.00 2.24
N ILE A 55 6.56 -6.10 1.28
CA ILE A 55 5.44 -5.14 1.28
C ILE A 55 4.10 -5.89 1.27
N ALA A 56 3.97 -6.96 0.49
CA ALA A 56 2.76 -7.78 0.42
C ALA A 56 2.44 -8.45 1.76
N ILE A 57 3.45 -8.98 2.47
CA ILE A 57 3.25 -9.53 3.82
C ILE A 57 2.79 -8.43 4.79
N PHE A 58 3.42 -7.25 4.75
CA PHE A 58 3.01 -6.12 5.59
C PHE A 58 1.57 -5.68 5.27
N PHE A 59 1.23 -5.49 4.00
CA PHE A 59 -0.10 -5.08 3.57
C PHE A 59 -1.16 -6.16 3.84
N SER A 60 -0.77 -7.44 3.82
CA SER A 60 -1.67 -8.54 4.20
C SER A 60 -2.09 -8.49 5.67
N ALA A 61 -1.31 -7.88 6.55
CA ALA A 61 -1.73 -7.64 7.92
C ALA A 61 -2.93 -6.69 7.98
N ALA A 62 -3.02 -5.70 7.08
CA ALA A 62 -4.16 -4.80 6.99
C ALA A 62 -5.43 -5.50 6.50
N THR A 63 -5.33 -6.44 5.55
CA THR A 63 -6.49 -7.22 5.10
C THR A 63 -6.95 -8.22 6.16
N VAL A 64 -6.02 -8.83 6.91
CA VAL A 64 -6.34 -9.65 8.07
C VAL A 64 -7.03 -8.82 9.15
N ALA A 65 -6.52 -7.63 9.47
CA ALA A 65 -7.16 -6.71 10.39
C ALA A 65 -8.58 -6.34 9.93
N GLY A 66 -8.80 -6.11 8.64
CA GLY A 66 -10.14 -5.89 8.07
C GLY A 66 -11.09 -7.07 8.25
N ALA A 67 -10.59 -8.30 8.12
CA ALA A 67 -11.39 -9.51 8.33
C ALA A 67 -11.82 -9.70 9.80
N PHE A 68 -10.91 -9.45 10.75
CA PHE A 68 -11.20 -9.63 12.18
C PHE A 68 -11.78 -8.39 12.87
N GLY A 69 -11.66 -7.21 12.27
CA GLY A 69 -12.09 -5.94 12.87
C GLY A 69 -13.58 -5.89 13.14
N GLY A 70 -14.41 -6.37 12.20
CA GLY A 70 -15.87 -6.46 12.39
C GLY A 70 -16.26 -7.41 13.53
N LEU A 71 -15.52 -8.51 13.72
CA LEU A 71 -15.76 -9.47 14.79
C LEU A 71 -15.35 -8.91 16.15
N LEU A 72 -14.19 -8.26 16.23
CA LEU A 72 -13.72 -7.59 17.45
C LEU A 72 -14.66 -6.46 17.85
N ALA A 73 -15.10 -5.64 16.88
CA ALA A 73 -16.06 -4.57 17.11
C ALA A 73 -17.38 -5.12 17.68
N TYR A 74 -17.93 -6.18 17.07
CA TYR A 74 -19.13 -6.84 17.56
C TYR A 74 -18.98 -7.37 19.00
N GLY A 75 -17.84 -7.98 19.33
CA GLY A 75 -17.56 -8.46 20.67
C GLY A 75 -17.46 -7.34 21.71
N ILE A 76 -16.75 -6.26 21.38
CA ILE A 76 -16.53 -5.11 22.28
C ILE A 76 -17.80 -4.27 22.45
N GLU A 77 -18.68 -4.23 21.44
CA GLU A 77 -19.96 -3.51 21.52
C GLU A 77 -20.85 -3.99 22.69
N HIS A 78 -20.69 -5.24 23.14
CA HIS A 78 -21.40 -5.77 24.33
C HIS A 78 -20.93 -5.14 25.65
N MET A 79 -19.85 -4.34 25.65
CA MET A 79 -19.38 -3.57 26.81
C MET A 79 -20.11 -2.23 26.99
N GLU A 80 -21.18 -1.98 26.23
CA GLU A 80 -22.04 -0.81 26.37
C GLU A 80 -22.45 -0.58 27.83
N GLY A 81 -22.20 0.63 28.35
CA GLY A 81 -22.58 1.04 29.71
C GLY A 81 -21.58 0.64 30.80
N ILE A 82 -20.57 -0.19 30.50
CA ILE A 82 -19.50 -0.51 31.45
C ILE A 82 -18.64 0.74 31.65
N GLY A 83 -18.50 1.20 32.90
CA GLY A 83 -17.71 2.39 33.23
C GLY A 83 -18.30 3.71 32.74
N GLY A 84 -19.59 3.73 32.35
CA GLY A 84 -20.24 4.93 31.81
C GLY A 84 -19.82 5.29 30.38
N LEU A 85 -19.13 4.39 29.68
CA LEU A 85 -18.69 4.56 28.30
C LEU A 85 -19.59 3.78 27.34
N HIS A 86 -19.73 4.32 26.13
CA HIS A 86 -20.35 3.63 25.00
C HIS A 86 -19.43 2.55 24.45
N GLY A 87 -19.98 1.50 23.84
CA GLY A 87 -19.25 0.38 23.25
C GLY A 87 -18.24 0.84 22.19
N TRP A 88 -18.56 1.88 21.41
CA TRP A 88 -17.61 2.46 20.44
C TRP A 88 -16.41 3.14 21.10
N GLN A 89 -16.56 3.71 22.31
CA GLN A 89 -15.46 4.31 23.06
C GLN A 89 -14.52 3.23 23.60
N TRP A 90 -15.06 2.06 23.97
CA TRP A 90 -14.27 0.91 24.37
C TRP A 90 -13.40 0.35 23.25
N ILE A 91 -13.88 0.38 22.00
CA ILE A 91 -13.08 0.00 20.82
C ILE A 91 -11.81 0.86 20.75
N PHE A 92 -11.97 2.19 20.78
CA PHE A 92 -10.83 3.12 20.74
C PHE A 92 -9.87 2.94 21.93
N CYS A 93 -10.41 2.70 23.13
CA CYS A 93 -9.63 2.51 24.35
C CYS A 93 -8.77 1.24 24.27
N LEU A 94 -9.39 0.08 24.00
CA LEU A 94 -8.70 -1.21 24.00
C LEU A 94 -7.68 -1.33 22.86
N GLU A 95 -8.05 -0.91 21.65
CA GLU A 95 -7.14 -0.92 20.49
C GLU A 95 -5.97 0.05 20.68
N GLY A 96 -6.23 1.23 21.26
CA GLY A 96 -5.20 2.20 21.63
C GLY A 96 -4.18 1.63 22.61
N ILE A 97 -4.65 1.04 23.72
CA ILE A 97 -3.78 0.43 24.75
C ILE A 97 -2.96 -0.71 24.16
N ALA A 98 -3.58 -1.62 23.41
CA ALA A 98 -2.89 -2.73 22.78
C ALA A 98 -1.79 -2.22 21.82
N THR A 99 -2.07 -1.15 21.08
CA THR A 99 -1.10 -0.56 20.16
C THR A 99 0.08 0.10 20.88
N VAL A 100 -0.15 0.76 22.02
CA VAL A 100 0.95 1.32 22.83
C VAL A 100 1.85 0.20 23.36
N LEU A 101 1.27 -0.89 23.86
CA LEU A 101 2.02 -2.05 24.35
C LEU A 101 2.88 -2.68 23.26
N VAL A 102 2.29 -2.93 22.08
CA VAL A 102 3.03 -3.47 20.93
C VAL A 102 4.12 -2.51 20.47
N ALA A 103 3.85 -1.20 20.43
CA ALA A 103 4.85 -0.20 20.05
C ALA A 103 6.03 -0.15 21.04
N PHE A 104 5.77 -0.29 22.33
CA PHE A 104 6.81 -0.35 23.36
C PHE A 104 7.68 -1.59 23.20
N VAL A 105 7.09 -2.76 22.95
CA VAL A 105 7.85 -4.00 22.66
C VAL A 105 8.65 -3.86 21.36
N ALA A 106 8.04 -3.31 20.30
CA ALA A 106 8.69 -3.13 19.01
C ALA A 106 9.95 -2.25 19.09
N PHE A 107 9.98 -1.26 19.99
CA PHE A 107 11.16 -0.41 20.22
C PHE A 107 12.40 -1.21 20.64
N PHE A 108 12.24 -2.29 21.40
CA PHE A 108 13.37 -3.12 21.84
C PHE A 108 13.81 -4.15 20.81
N TYR A 109 12.93 -4.54 19.88
CA TYR A 109 13.21 -5.59 18.90
C TYR A 109 13.58 -5.04 17.51
N MET A 110 13.13 -3.84 17.14
CA MET A 110 13.38 -3.26 15.83
C MET A 110 14.80 -2.68 15.78
N HIS A 111 15.57 -3.10 14.78
CA HIS A 111 16.93 -2.62 14.55
C HIS A 111 16.93 -1.74 13.29
N ASP A 112 17.66 -0.63 13.28
CA ASP A 112 17.57 0.32 12.17
C ASP A 112 18.21 -0.20 10.87
N TYR A 113 19.34 -0.90 10.98
CA TYR A 113 20.13 -1.36 9.83
C TYR A 113 20.55 -2.83 9.97
N PRO A 114 20.75 -3.54 8.85
CA PRO A 114 21.32 -4.89 8.87
C PRO A 114 22.67 -4.94 9.58
N GLU A 115 23.45 -3.85 9.50
CA GLU A 115 24.77 -3.72 10.12
C GLU A 115 24.73 -3.70 11.65
N THR A 116 23.65 -3.19 12.24
CA THR A 116 23.47 -3.09 13.70
C THR A 116 22.65 -4.25 14.27
N ALA A 117 22.16 -5.16 13.42
CA ALA A 117 21.26 -6.24 13.80
C ALA A 117 21.92 -7.30 14.69
N THR A 118 21.52 -7.37 15.97
CA THR A 118 22.12 -8.30 16.96
C THR A 118 21.73 -9.77 16.75
N PHE A 119 20.64 -10.03 16.02
CA PHE A 119 20.16 -11.39 15.75
C PHE A 119 20.90 -12.11 14.61
N LEU A 120 21.69 -11.39 13.80
CA LEU A 120 22.43 -11.96 12.67
C LEU A 120 23.82 -12.41 13.11
N THR A 121 24.26 -13.58 12.65
CA THR A 121 25.66 -13.97 12.79
C THR A 121 26.57 -13.02 11.99
N PRO A 122 27.85 -12.85 12.37
CA PRO A 122 28.76 -11.97 11.63
C PRO A 122 28.87 -12.31 10.14
N THR A 123 28.82 -13.60 9.80
CA THR A 123 28.88 -14.09 8.42
C THR A 123 27.61 -13.75 7.63
N GLU A 124 26.42 -13.94 8.22
CA GLU A 124 25.15 -13.57 7.59
C GLU A 124 25.04 -12.05 7.41
N ARG A 125 25.48 -11.29 8.41
CA ARG A 125 25.51 -9.83 8.34
C ARG A 125 26.40 -9.36 7.18
N ALA A 126 27.61 -9.90 7.06
CA ALA A 126 28.52 -9.55 5.97
C ALA A 126 27.92 -9.89 4.60
N LEU A 127 27.28 -11.06 4.47
CA LEU A 127 26.60 -11.48 3.24
C LEU A 127 25.46 -10.52 2.87
N ILE A 128 24.58 -10.18 3.82
CA ILE A 128 23.43 -9.29 3.58
C ILE A 128 23.91 -7.89 3.18
N VAL A 129 24.90 -7.36 3.90
CA VAL A 129 25.48 -6.05 3.59
C VAL A 129 26.11 -6.04 2.21
N GLN A 130 26.82 -7.11 1.83
CA GLN A 130 27.38 -7.24 0.49
C GLN A 130 26.27 -7.31 -0.57
N MET A 131 25.25 -8.14 -0.39
CA MET A 131 24.12 -8.27 -1.32
C MET A 131 23.35 -6.95 -1.49
N LEU A 132 23.19 -6.17 -0.41
CA LEU A 132 22.55 -4.86 -0.46
C LEU A 132 23.46 -3.82 -1.13
N LYS A 133 24.77 -3.86 -0.87
CA LYS A 133 25.75 -3.02 -1.58
C LYS A 133 25.74 -3.33 -3.07
N GLU A 134 25.61 -4.60 -3.45
CA GLU A 134 25.47 -5.05 -4.84
C GLU A 134 24.21 -4.49 -5.50
N ASP A 135 23.07 -4.53 -4.82
CA ASP A 135 21.80 -3.99 -5.34
C ASP A 135 21.73 -2.45 -5.33
N LYS A 136 22.50 -1.81 -4.45
CA LYS A 136 22.69 -0.35 -4.35
C LYS A 136 23.85 0.17 -5.20
N GLN A 137 24.57 -0.71 -5.91
CA GLN A 137 25.85 -0.45 -6.58
C GLN A 137 25.88 0.90 -7.33
N GLY A 138 26.55 1.88 -6.72
CA GLY A 138 26.90 3.14 -7.36
C GLY A 138 25.79 4.17 -7.42
N MET A 139 24.83 4.21 -6.49
CA MET A 139 23.89 5.34 -6.40
C MET A 139 24.20 6.19 -5.16
N ALA A 140 24.07 7.52 -5.28
CA ALA A 140 24.27 8.43 -4.17
C ALA A 140 23.39 8.07 -2.96
N THR A 141 24.03 7.84 -1.81
CA THR A 141 23.39 7.60 -0.50
C THR A 141 23.39 8.84 0.40
N HIS A 142 24.08 9.90 -0.02
CA HIS A 142 24.25 11.14 0.74
C HIS A 142 23.06 12.08 0.54
N PHE A 143 22.75 12.88 1.57
CA PHE A 143 21.64 13.82 1.54
C PHE A 143 21.95 15.10 0.79
N GLU A 144 21.24 15.32 -0.32
CA GLU A 144 21.24 16.59 -1.03
C GLU A 144 19.85 16.96 -1.54
N TRP A 145 19.54 18.25 -1.41
CA TRP A 145 18.26 18.81 -1.83
C TRP A 145 18.00 18.67 -3.34
N LYS A 146 19.06 18.57 -4.15
CA LYS A 146 18.96 18.36 -5.59
C LYS A 146 18.19 17.07 -5.93
N TYR A 147 18.42 16.00 -5.17
CA TYR A 147 17.76 14.70 -5.37
C TYR A 147 16.29 14.74 -4.99
N VAL A 148 15.93 15.52 -3.97
CA VAL A 148 14.53 15.75 -3.59
C VAL A 148 13.79 16.43 -4.72
N TRP A 149 14.36 17.52 -5.25
CA TRP A 149 13.72 18.28 -6.32
C TRP A 149 13.65 17.50 -7.64
N HIS A 150 14.65 16.67 -7.91
CA HIS A 150 14.64 15.75 -9.05
C HIS A 150 13.49 14.75 -8.93
N ALA A 151 13.34 14.08 -7.78
CA ALA A 151 12.26 13.12 -7.54
C ALA A 151 10.87 13.77 -7.63
N MET A 152 10.73 14.99 -7.10
CA MET A 152 9.49 15.75 -7.15
C MET A 152 9.10 16.20 -8.56
N LYS A 153 10.08 16.45 -9.44
CA LYS A 153 9.84 16.89 -10.82
C LYS A 153 9.77 15.75 -11.83
N ASP A 154 10.13 14.53 -11.43
CA ASP A 154 10.10 13.38 -12.32
C ASP A 154 8.64 13.05 -12.70
N TYR A 155 8.33 13.14 -13.99
CA TYR A 155 7.00 12.79 -14.51
C TYR A 155 6.62 11.36 -14.17
N LYS A 156 7.60 10.45 -14.04
CA LYS A 156 7.33 9.05 -13.72
C LYS A 156 6.74 8.90 -12.31
N THR A 157 7.16 9.74 -11.36
CA THR A 157 6.55 9.80 -10.01
C THR A 157 5.07 10.14 -10.12
N TYR A 158 4.69 11.09 -10.98
CA TYR A 158 3.28 11.45 -11.20
C TYR A 158 2.46 10.37 -11.90
N VAL A 159 3.06 9.63 -12.84
CA VAL A 159 2.41 8.45 -13.44
C VAL A 159 2.10 7.41 -12.36
N GLN A 160 3.07 7.12 -11.48
CA GLN A 160 2.89 6.18 -10.37
C GLN A 160 1.85 6.69 -9.35
N ILE A 161 1.83 7.99 -9.03
CA ILE A 161 0.76 8.59 -8.22
C ILE A 161 -0.62 8.35 -8.86
N GLY A 162 -0.74 8.53 -10.18
CA GLY A 162 -1.97 8.32 -10.93
C GLY A 162 -2.42 6.86 -10.93
N ILE A 163 -1.49 5.91 -11.06
CA ILE A 163 -1.80 4.48 -10.92
C ILE A 163 -2.27 4.22 -9.48
N TYR A 164 -1.47 4.61 -8.50
CA TYR A 164 -1.71 4.31 -7.09
C TYR A 164 -3.03 4.89 -6.55
N ILE A 165 -3.41 6.12 -6.93
CA ILE A 165 -4.71 6.70 -6.54
C ILE A 165 -5.88 5.90 -7.14
N GLY A 166 -5.74 5.45 -8.39
CA GLY A 166 -6.77 4.65 -9.05
C GLY A 166 -6.89 3.23 -8.51
N LEU A 167 -5.86 2.72 -7.81
CA LEU A 167 -5.93 1.50 -7.01
C LEU A 167 -6.50 1.74 -5.61
N LEU A 168 -6.10 2.84 -4.95
CA LEU A 168 -6.51 3.12 -3.57
C LEU A 168 -7.99 3.45 -3.43
N VAL A 169 -8.58 4.18 -4.38
CA VAL A 169 -10.03 4.46 -4.36
C VAL A 169 -10.86 3.17 -4.26
N PRO A 170 -10.68 2.15 -5.12
CA PRO A 170 -11.37 0.88 -4.96
C PRO A 170 -11.03 0.13 -3.67
N VAL A 171 -9.77 0.15 -3.21
CA VAL A 171 -9.40 -0.51 -1.94
C VAL A 171 -10.16 0.07 -0.75
N TYR A 172 -10.18 1.40 -0.62
CA TYR A 172 -10.94 2.07 0.44
C TYR A 172 -12.44 1.85 0.27
N ALA A 173 -12.94 1.79 -0.97
CA ALA A 173 -14.35 1.54 -1.24
C ALA A 173 -14.79 0.16 -0.74
N ILE A 174 -14.01 -0.89 -1.03
CA ILE A 174 -14.26 -2.23 -0.49
C ILE A 174 -14.18 -2.19 1.03
N ALA A 175 -13.12 -1.62 1.60
CA ALA A 175 -12.92 -1.62 3.04
C ALA A 175 -14.07 -0.93 3.81
N LEU A 176 -14.54 0.22 3.32
CA LEU A 176 -15.55 1.04 3.99
C LEU A 176 -16.97 0.55 3.73
N PHE A 177 -17.27 0.07 2.51
CA PHE A 177 -18.65 -0.16 2.08
C PHE A 177 -19.02 -1.64 1.90
N THR A 178 -18.09 -2.59 2.02
CA THR A 178 -18.44 -4.03 1.95
C THR A 178 -19.55 -4.42 2.93
N PRO A 179 -19.52 -4.06 4.23
CA PRO A 179 -20.63 -4.40 5.14
C PRO A 179 -21.98 -3.84 4.68
N THR A 180 -21.97 -2.61 4.16
CA THR A 180 -23.16 -1.93 3.62
C THR A 180 -23.69 -2.62 2.38
N ILE A 181 -22.80 -2.94 1.43
CA ILE A 181 -23.13 -3.67 0.21
C ILE A 181 -23.75 -5.02 0.59
N VAL A 182 -23.14 -5.77 1.50
CA VAL A 182 -23.65 -7.09 1.92
C VAL A 182 -25.00 -6.98 2.63
N ARG A 183 -25.19 -5.98 3.49
CA ARG A 183 -26.48 -5.73 4.15
C ARG A 183 -27.59 -5.45 3.13
N ASP A 184 -27.31 -4.67 2.11
CA ASP A 184 -28.27 -4.35 1.04
C ASP A 184 -28.65 -5.57 0.19
N LEU A 185 -27.88 -6.67 0.27
CA LEU A 185 -28.24 -7.97 -0.34
C LEU A 185 -29.27 -8.77 0.48
N GLY A 186 -29.75 -8.22 1.62
CA GLY A 186 -30.80 -8.83 2.44
C GLY A 186 -30.29 -9.64 3.65
N TYR A 187 -29.00 -9.55 3.97
CA TYR A 187 -28.45 -10.17 5.18
C TYR A 187 -28.62 -9.28 6.41
N SER A 188 -28.84 -9.88 7.58
CA SER A 188 -28.81 -9.16 8.87
C SER A 188 -27.45 -8.49 9.11
N ALA A 189 -27.39 -7.41 9.89
CA ALA A 189 -26.15 -6.70 10.19
C ALA A 189 -25.02 -7.61 10.75
N ALA A 190 -25.34 -8.53 11.66
CA ALA A 190 -24.36 -9.48 12.20
C ALA A 190 -23.80 -10.42 11.12
N ASN A 191 -24.67 -11.05 10.33
CA ASN A 191 -24.24 -11.89 9.21
C ASN A 191 -23.47 -11.09 8.14
N ALA A 192 -23.82 -9.83 7.91
CA ALA A 192 -23.12 -8.97 6.95
C ALA A 192 -21.67 -8.72 7.36
N GLN A 193 -21.41 -8.52 8.66
CA GLN A 193 -20.04 -8.40 9.18
C GLN A 193 -19.24 -9.70 8.98
N LEU A 194 -19.84 -10.86 9.28
CA LEU A 194 -19.18 -12.17 9.07
C LEU A 194 -18.89 -12.44 7.59
N LEU A 195 -19.80 -12.05 6.70
CA LEU A 195 -19.64 -12.17 5.26
C LEU A 195 -18.61 -11.20 4.67
N THR A 196 -18.05 -10.28 5.46
CA THR A 196 -16.89 -9.49 4.99
C THR A 196 -15.59 -10.28 5.05
N ILE A 197 -15.51 -11.32 5.89
CA ILE A 197 -14.30 -12.12 6.10
C ILE A 197 -13.80 -12.76 4.78
N PRO A 198 -14.64 -13.43 3.96
CA PRO A 198 -14.14 -14.11 2.76
C PRO A 198 -13.52 -13.18 1.70
N PRO A 199 -14.11 -12.01 1.35
CA PRO A 199 -13.44 -11.03 0.48
C PRO A 199 -12.06 -10.62 0.97
N PHE A 200 -11.91 -10.27 2.26
CA PHE A 200 -10.63 -9.85 2.83
C PHE A 200 -9.61 -11.00 2.90
N PHE A 201 -10.05 -12.19 3.30
CA PHE A 201 -9.19 -13.36 3.38
C PHE A 201 -8.68 -13.81 2.00
N ALA A 202 -9.55 -13.81 0.99
CA ALA A 202 -9.17 -14.08 -0.39
C ALA A 202 -8.20 -13.00 -0.91
N GLY A 203 -8.47 -11.72 -0.62
CA GLY A 203 -7.57 -10.61 -0.91
C GLY A 203 -6.18 -10.79 -0.26
N CYS A 204 -6.13 -11.24 1.00
CA CYS A 204 -4.89 -11.53 1.73
C CYS A 204 -4.03 -12.59 1.01
N ILE A 205 -4.62 -13.75 0.71
CA ILE A 205 -3.92 -14.85 0.02
C ILE A 205 -3.40 -14.38 -1.34
N CYS A 206 -4.25 -13.70 -2.12
CA CYS A 206 -3.87 -13.22 -3.43
C CYS A 206 -2.79 -12.13 -3.37
N THR A 207 -2.77 -11.30 -2.32
CA THR A 207 -1.75 -10.26 -2.13
C THR A 207 -0.38 -10.90 -1.90
N ILE A 208 -0.31 -11.89 -1.01
CA ILE A 208 0.94 -12.62 -0.73
C ILE A 208 1.39 -13.39 -1.98
N ALA A 209 0.46 -14.08 -2.65
CA ALA A 209 0.77 -14.84 -3.86
C ALA A 209 1.31 -13.93 -4.98
N ALA A 210 0.62 -12.82 -5.29
CA ALA A 210 1.05 -11.88 -6.32
C ALA A 210 2.41 -11.27 -5.99
N GLY A 211 2.67 -10.89 -4.73
CA GLY A 211 3.98 -10.40 -4.31
C GLY A 211 5.10 -11.42 -4.57
N ILE A 212 4.88 -12.70 -4.21
CA ILE A 212 5.86 -13.78 -4.44
C ILE A 212 6.10 -14.01 -5.94
N TYR A 213 5.02 -14.10 -6.74
CA TYR A 213 5.14 -14.38 -8.17
C TYR A 213 5.72 -13.19 -8.94
N SER A 214 5.37 -11.97 -8.55
CA SER A 214 5.91 -10.74 -9.12
C SER A 214 7.42 -10.61 -8.85
N ASP A 215 7.87 -10.91 -7.62
CA ASP A 215 9.31 -10.97 -7.29
C ASP A 215 10.04 -12.04 -8.10
N LYS A 216 9.47 -13.26 -8.19
CA LYS A 216 10.09 -14.38 -8.93
C LYS A 216 10.26 -14.08 -10.43
N ARG A 217 9.31 -13.36 -11.02
CA ARG A 217 9.35 -13.01 -12.45
C ARG A 217 10.04 -11.68 -12.72
N ASN A 218 10.30 -10.88 -11.68
CA ASN A 218 10.79 -9.52 -11.77
C ASN A 218 9.96 -8.65 -12.75
N LEU A 219 8.64 -8.87 -12.73
CA LEU A 219 7.65 -8.14 -13.51
C LEU A 219 6.59 -7.59 -12.55
N ARG A 220 6.32 -6.30 -12.63
CA ARG A 220 5.39 -5.56 -11.78
C ARG A 220 4.15 -5.13 -12.57
N GLY A 221 4.32 -4.43 -13.69
CA GLY A 221 3.23 -3.88 -14.50
C GLY A 221 2.17 -4.90 -14.91
N PRO A 222 2.53 -6.09 -15.43
CA PRO A 222 1.55 -7.12 -15.80
C PRO A 222 0.68 -7.61 -14.63
N PHE A 223 1.24 -7.67 -13.41
CA PHE A 223 0.50 -8.08 -12.22
C PHE A 223 -0.46 -7.00 -11.76
N VAL A 224 -0.05 -5.72 -11.85
CA VAL A 224 -0.93 -4.57 -11.58
C VAL A 224 -2.09 -4.56 -12.58
N ILE A 225 -1.81 -4.64 -13.88
CA ILE A 225 -2.84 -4.67 -14.93
C ILE A 225 -3.77 -5.87 -14.76
N GLY A 226 -3.22 -7.07 -14.55
CA GLY A 226 -4.01 -8.29 -14.34
C GLY A 226 -4.95 -8.20 -13.14
N GLY A 227 -4.44 -7.73 -11.99
CA GLY A 227 -5.26 -7.52 -10.79
C GLY A 227 -6.36 -6.46 -11.00
N CYS A 228 -6.04 -5.36 -11.69
CA CYS A 228 -7.03 -4.35 -12.07
C CYS A 228 -8.12 -4.92 -12.97
N PHE A 229 -7.80 -5.76 -13.96
CA PHE A 229 -8.80 -6.40 -14.80
C PHE A 229 -9.71 -7.35 -14.01
N VAL A 230 -9.14 -8.14 -13.10
CA VAL A 230 -9.93 -9.01 -12.21
C VAL A 230 -10.88 -8.17 -11.35
N SER A 231 -10.38 -7.07 -10.79
CA SER A 231 -11.21 -6.17 -9.99
C SER A 231 -12.30 -5.49 -10.82
N LEU A 232 -11.97 -5.05 -12.04
CA LEU A 232 -12.89 -4.44 -13.00
C LEU A 232 -14.05 -5.38 -13.31
N ILE A 233 -13.79 -6.67 -13.54
CA ILE A 233 -14.84 -7.68 -13.75
C ILE A 233 -15.73 -7.80 -12.50
N GLY A 234 -15.14 -7.81 -11.30
CA GLY A 234 -15.89 -7.83 -10.04
C GLY A 234 -16.87 -6.66 -9.90
N TYR A 235 -16.42 -5.44 -10.22
CA TYR A 235 -17.27 -4.25 -10.21
C TYR A 235 -18.30 -4.20 -11.34
N ILE A 236 -17.99 -4.74 -12.52
CA ILE A 236 -18.96 -4.90 -13.62
C ILE A 236 -20.09 -5.87 -13.22
N ILE A 237 -19.76 -6.94 -12.49
CA ILE A 237 -20.77 -7.85 -11.94
C ILE A 237 -21.66 -7.13 -10.92
N LEU A 238 -21.04 -6.37 -10.00
CA LEU A 238 -21.74 -5.60 -8.97
C LEU A 238 -22.70 -4.55 -9.56
N ILE A 239 -22.30 -3.85 -10.62
CA ILE A 239 -23.16 -2.83 -11.24
C ILE A 239 -24.29 -3.42 -12.11
N SER A 240 -24.07 -4.62 -12.66
CA SER A 240 -24.97 -5.24 -13.65
C SER A 240 -26.01 -6.17 -13.03
N GLN A 241 -25.78 -6.70 -11.83
CA GLN A 241 -26.64 -7.72 -11.21
C GLN A 241 -26.98 -7.39 -9.75
N SER A 242 -28.22 -7.67 -9.36
CA SER A 242 -28.73 -7.46 -7.99
C SER A 242 -29.06 -8.74 -7.23
N ARG A 243 -28.73 -9.91 -7.78
CA ARG A 243 -28.89 -11.20 -7.09
C ARG A 243 -27.82 -11.33 -5.98
N PRO A 244 -28.22 -11.57 -4.72
CA PRO A 244 -27.30 -11.63 -3.57
C PRO A 244 -26.04 -12.46 -3.78
N GLY A 245 -26.18 -13.70 -4.25
CA GLY A 245 -25.01 -14.58 -4.47
C GLY A 245 -24.06 -14.09 -5.56
N VAL A 246 -24.59 -13.47 -6.63
CA VAL A 246 -23.77 -12.99 -7.75
C VAL A 246 -23.07 -11.68 -7.38
N SER A 247 -23.77 -10.77 -6.71
CA SER A 247 -23.18 -9.51 -6.22
C SER A 247 -22.11 -9.80 -5.16
N TYR A 248 -22.34 -10.78 -4.27
CA TYR A 248 -21.34 -11.21 -3.29
C TYR A 248 -20.09 -11.81 -3.95
N PHE A 249 -20.27 -12.66 -4.97
CA PHE A 249 -19.15 -13.16 -5.77
C PHE A 249 -18.38 -12.00 -6.46
N GLY A 250 -19.10 -11.00 -6.98
CA GLY A 250 -18.50 -9.78 -7.53
C GLY A 250 -17.64 -9.02 -6.51
N ALA A 251 -18.09 -8.91 -5.26
CA ALA A 251 -17.33 -8.29 -4.18
C ALA A 251 -16.05 -9.08 -3.82
N ILE A 252 -16.11 -10.42 -3.76
CA ILE A 252 -14.92 -11.26 -3.57
C ILE A 252 -13.92 -11.06 -4.72
N LEU A 253 -14.41 -11.07 -5.96
CA LEU A 253 -13.57 -10.89 -7.14
C LEU A 253 -12.92 -9.49 -7.17
N ALA A 254 -13.68 -8.46 -6.80
CA ALA A 254 -13.18 -7.10 -6.66
C ALA A 254 -12.03 -7.01 -5.66
N ALA A 255 -12.18 -7.64 -4.49
CA ALA A 255 -11.17 -7.68 -3.43
C ALA A 255 -9.91 -8.46 -3.86
N VAL A 256 -10.11 -9.66 -4.42
CA VAL A 256 -9.02 -10.50 -4.95
C VAL A 256 -8.21 -9.79 -6.02
N GLY A 257 -8.85 -8.95 -6.84
CA GLY A 257 -8.17 -8.16 -7.86
C GLY A 257 -7.40 -6.97 -7.30
N VAL A 258 -7.99 -6.19 -6.39
CA VAL A 258 -7.44 -4.86 -6.01
C VAL A 258 -6.41 -4.90 -4.88
N TYR A 259 -6.57 -5.77 -3.86
CA TYR A 259 -5.60 -5.80 -2.76
C TYR A 259 -4.17 -6.15 -3.20
N PRO A 260 -3.95 -7.12 -4.12
CA PRO A 260 -2.61 -7.48 -4.55
C PRO A 260 -1.90 -6.37 -5.33
N THR A 261 -2.64 -5.53 -6.06
CA THR A 261 -2.04 -4.51 -6.93
C THR A 261 -1.35 -3.42 -6.13
N ILE A 262 -1.86 -3.06 -4.95
CA ILE A 262 -1.23 -2.06 -4.06
C ILE A 262 0.20 -2.43 -3.69
N ALA A 263 0.42 -3.67 -3.23
CA ALA A 263 1.74 -4.11 -2.80
C ALA A 263 2.74 -4.18 -3.96
N VAL A 264 2.28 -4.63 -5.13
CA VAL A 264 3.10 -4.73 -6.35
C VAL A 264 3.43 -3.35 -6.91
N ASP A 265 2.46 -2.43 -6.91
CA ASP A 265 2.63 -1.06 -7.40
C ASP A 265 3.61 -0.25 -6.55
N LEU A 266 3.54 -0.36 -5.21
CA LEU A 266 4.52 0.27 -4.32
C LEU A 266 5.94 -0.25 -4.55
N ALA A 267 6.09 -1.56 -4.77
CA ALA A 267 7.37 -2.12 -5.14
C ALA A 267 7.83 -1.62 -6.53
N TRP A 268 6.90 -1.41 -7.46
CA TRP A 268 7.19 -0.87 -8.77
C TRP A 268 7.68 0.58 -8.70
N ALA A 269 6.94 1.45 -8.01
CA ALA A 269 7.31 2.83 -7.75
C ALA A 269 8.67 2.94 -7.06
N GLY A 270 8.94 2.09 -6.07
CA GLY A 270 10.23 2.03 -5.39
C GLY A 270 11.38 1.51 -6.26
N SER A 271 11.10 0.65 -7.24
CA SER A 271 12.11 0.11 -8.16
C SER A 271 12.55 1.11 -9.24
N MET A 272 11.70 2.09 -9.53
CA MET A 272 11.89 3.10 -10.56
C MET A 272 12.82 4.24 -10.13
N ALA A 273 12.97 4.46 -8.82
CA ALA A 273 13.80 5.52 -8.27
C ALA A 273 15.17 4.98 -7.79
N GLY A 274 16.22 5.59 -8.32
CA GLY A 274 17.63 5.32 -8.13
C GLY A 274 18.23 6.33 -7.18
N GLY A 275 19.03 5.84 -6.24
CA GLY A 275 19.43 6.60 -5.06
C GLY A 275 18.40 6.48 -3.94
N ASP A 276 18.90 6.37 -2.70
CA ASP A 276 18.05 6.11 -1.53
C ASP A 276 17.07 7.27 -1.27
N ILE A 277 17.49 8.51 -1.53
CA ILE A 277 16.67 9.71 -1.29
C ILE A 277 15.62 9.91 -2.35
N CYS A 278 15.98 9.78 -3.63
CA CYS A 278 15.02 9.86 -4.72
C CYS A 278 13.91 8.82 -4.52
N LYS A 279 14.30 7.60 -4.15
CA LYS A 279 13.37 6.53 -3.80
C LYS A 279 12.48 6.87 -2.61
N GLY A 280 13.05 7.35 -1.52
CA GLY A 280 12.28 7.76 -0.34
C GLY A 280 11.25 8.84 -0.67
N VAL A 281 11.64 9.87 -1.43
CA VAL A 281 10.75 10.96 -1.86
C VAL A 281 9.66 10.46 -2.80
N THR A 282 10.01 9.67 -3.82
CA THR A 282 9.03 9.08 -4.75
C THR A 282 8.00 8.23 -4.00
N LEU A 283 8.43 7.32 -3.12
CA LEU A 283 7.51 6.51 -2.31
C LEU A 283 6.63 7.36 -1.39
N ALA A 284 7.21 8.37 -0.73
CA ALA A 284 6.46 9.28 0.13
C ALA A 284 5.41 10.08 -0.66
N MET A 285 5.72 10.53 -1.88
CA MET A 285 4.78 11.23 -2.74
C MET A 285 3.67 10.31 -3.25
N VAL A 286 4.02 9.11 -3.74
CA VAL A 286 3.05 8.10 -4.20
C VAL A 286 2.08 7.75 -3.09
N ILE A 287 2.58 7.42 -1.90
CA ILE A 287 1.75 7.07 -0.74
C ILE A 287 0.95 8.28 -0.25
N GLY A 288 1.60 9.42 -0.06
CA GLY A 288 1.00 10.61 0.52
C GLY A 288 -0.12 11.18 -0.34
N ILE A 289 0.13 11.38 -1.64
CA ILE A 289 -0.87 11.91 -2.57
C ILE A 289 -1.91 10.84 -2.90
N GLY A 290 -1.50 9.57 -3.05
CA GLY A 290 -2.44 8.49 -3.33
C GLY A 290 -3.50 8.30 -2.24
N ASN A 291 -3.16 8.54 -0.97
CA ASN A 291 -4.11 8.47 0.14
C ASN A 291 -5.26 9.48 0.04
N LEU A 292 -5.15 10.52 -0.79
CA LEU A 292 -6.29 11.38 -1.14
C LEU A 292 -7.42 10.59 -1.82
N GLY A 293 -7.12 9.43 -2.42
CA GLY A 293 -8.12 8.49 -2.91
C GLY A 293 -9.09 8.00 -1.83
N GLY A 294 -8.67 7.97 -0.55
CA GLY A 294 -9.56 7.66 0.57
C GLY A 294 -10.63 8.73 0.80
N VAL A 295 -10.29 10.00 0.56
CA VAL A 295 -11.25 11.11 0.60
C VAL A 295 -12.28 10.90 -0.51
N CYS A 296 -11.83 10.68 -1.75
CA CYS A 296 -12.73 10.40 -2.87
C CYS A 296 -13.64 9.19 -2.58
N SER A 297 -13.06 8.09 -2.08
CA SER A 297 -13.81 6.87 -1.75
C SER A 297 -14.91 7.10 -0.71
N SER A 298 -14.73 8.02 0.23
CA SER A 298 -15.70 8.26 1.30
C SER A 298 -17.00 8.92 0.79
N PHE A 299 -16.97 9.54 -0.40
CA PHE A 299 -18.10 10.30 -0.95
C PHE A 299 -18.76 9.65 -2.19
N ILE A 300 -18.36 8.45 -2.60
CA ILE A 300 -18.87 7.84 -3.85
C ILE A 300 -20.08 6.90 -3.65
N TYR A 301 -20.31 6.39 -2.44
CA TYR A 301 -21.45 5.50 -2.12
C TYR A 301 -22.60 6.26 -1.42
N LEU A 302 -23.26 7.17 -2.15
CA LEU A 302 -24.33 8.03 -1.61
C LEU A 302 -25.75 7.49 -1.85
N SER A 303 -25.99 6.83 -2.99
CA SER A 303 -27.34 6.43 -3.43
C SER A 303 -27.44 4.92 -3.67
N GLY A 304 -27.93 4.19 -2.68
CA GLY A 304 -28.26 2.76 -2.80
C GLY A 304 -29.53 2.50 -3.63
N PRO A 305 -29.91 1.23 -3.87
CA PRO A 305 -29.25 -0.02 -3.44
C PRO A 305 -28.21 -0.54 -4.44
N ARG A 306 -28.15 0.00 -5.66
CA ARG A 306 -27.20 -0.46 -6.70
C ARG A 306 -25.93 0.36 -6.80
N PHE A 307 -25.85 1.51 -6.11
CA PHE A 307 -24.66 2.37 -6.04
C PHE A 307 -23.98 2.61 -7.40
N PHE A 308 -24.76 2.91 -8.44
CA PHE A 308 -24.26 3.10 -9.81
C PHE A 308 -23.13 4.14 -9.88
N ALA A 309 -23.28 5.25 -9.17
CA ALA A 309 -22.24 6.28 -9.06
C ALA A 309 -20.96 5.70 -8.43
N GLY A 310 -21.09 5.00 -7.30
CA GLY A 310 -19.95 4.38 -6.60
C GLY A 310 -19.20 3.37 -7.46
N HIS A 311 -19.90 2.37 -7.97
CA HIS A 311 -19.30 1.35 -8.83
C HIS A 311 -18.78 1.94 -10.15
N GLY A 312 -19.49 2.89 -10.76
CA GLY A 312 -19.07 3.56 -11.99
C GLY A 312 -17.79 4.37 -11.81
N THR A 313 -17.68 5.14 -10.72
CA THR A 313 -16.45 5.88 -10.38
C THR A 313 -15.26 4.93 -10.20
N ILE A 314 -15.47 3.82 -9.51
CA ILE A 314 -14.41 2.81 -9.30
C ILE A 314 -13.97 2.18 -10.62
N ILE A 315 -14.91 1.80 -11.49
CA ILE A 315 -14.61 1.29 -12.83
C ILE A 315 -13.76 2.31 -13.62
N GLY A 316 -14.07 3.61 -13.50
CA GLY A 316 -13.28 4.69 -14.09
C GLY A 316 -11.84 4.74 -13.56
N PHE A 317 -11.66 4.71 -12.24
CA PHE A 317 -10.34 4.70 -11.61
C PHE A 317 -9.51 3.45 -11.92
N LEU A 318 -10.14 2.27 -11.99
CA LEU A 318 -9.48 1.03 -12.40
C LEU A 318 -9.05 1.09 -13.88
N THR A 319 -9.90 1.62 -14.76
CA THR A 319 -9.58 1.78 -16.19
C THR A 319 -8.46 2.79 -16.40
N MET A 320 -8.46 3.88 -15.63
CA MET A 320 -7.35 4.84 -15.59
C MET A 320 -6.05 4.16 -15.15
N SER A 321 -6.09 3.35 -14.09
CA SER A 321 -4.92 2.62 -13.57
C SER A 321 -4.36 1.64 -14.60
N ILE A 322 -5.23 0.89 -15.30
CA ILE A 322 -4.83 0.00 -16.40
C ILE A 322 -4.15 0.78 -17.51
N SER A 323 -4.73 1.91 -17.92
CA SER A 323 -4.20 2.74 -19.02
C SER A 323 -2.85 3.35 -18.67
N LEU A 324 -2.71 3.89 -17.46
CA LEU A 324 -1.45 4.45 -16.97
C LEU A 324 -0.39 3.38 -16.74
N SER A 325 -0.77 2.18 -16.27
CA SER A 325 0.16 1.05 -16.12
C SER A 325 0.67 0.57 -17.48
N ALA A 326 -0.19 0.49 -18.49
CA ALA A 326 0.21 0.14 -19.86
C ALA A 326 1.14 1.21 -20.45
N PHE A 327 0.85 2.50 -20.21
CA PHE A 327 1.73 3.60 -20.60
C PHE A 327 3.09 3.51 -19.90
N ALA A 328 3.12 3.29 -18.58
CA ALA A 328 4.34 3.14 -17.79
C ALA A 328 5.19 1.96 -18.29
N MET A 329 4.59 0.79 -18.55
CA MET A 329 5.28 -0.35 -19.13
C MET A 329 5.91 -0.04 -20.49
N TRP A 330 5.15 0.65 -21.37
CA TRP A 330 5.65 1.06 -22.68
C TRP A 330 6.82 2.05 -22.55
N ASP A 331 6.69 3.07 -21.71
CA ASP A 331 7.70 4.10 -21.49
C ASP A 331 8.97 3.51 -20.86
N TYR A 332 8.85 2.68 -19.83
CA TYR A 332 10.00 2.03 -19.18
C TYR A 332 10.71 1.07 -20.11
N ASN A 333 9.98 0.32 -20.95
CA ASN A 333 10.60 -0.52 -21.98
C ASN A 333 11.33 0.32 -23.04
N ARG A 334 10.76 1.44 -23.46
CA ARG A 334 11.39 2.39 -24.38
C ARG A 334 12.68 2.97 -23.77
N LEU A 335 12.65 3.36 -22.50
CA LEU A 335 13.82 3.89 -21.78
C LEU A 335 14.92 2.83 -21.62
N ASN A 336 14.55 1.59 -21.28
CA ASN A 336 15.49 0.48 -21.21
C ASN A 336 16.18 0.23 -22.56
N LYS A 337 15.44 0.23 -23.68
CA LYS A 337 16.00 0.09 -25.02
C LYS A 337 16.93 1.25 -25.38
N ARG A 338 16.55 2.49 -25.04
CA ARG A 338 17.38 3.68 -25.26
C ARG A 338 18.69 3.59 -24.47
N ASN A 339 18.60 3.23 -23.19
CA ASN A 339 19.74 3.10 -22.31
C ASN A 339 20.69 1.99 -22.76
N HIS A 340 20.15 0.86 -23.23
CA HIS A 340 20.94 -0.21 -23.84
C HIS A 340 21.71 0.26 -25.09
N ALA A 341 21.03 0.96 -26.00
CA ALA A 341 21.66 1.49 -27.21
C ALA A 341 22.76 2.52 -26.91
N ILE A 342 22.61 3.34 -25.87
CA ILE A 342 23.67 4.27 -25.41
C ILE A 342 24.86 3.48 -24.86
N CYS A 343 24.62 2.43 -24.07
CA CYS A 343 25.69 1.59 -23.55
C CYS A 343 26.49 0.93 -24.69
N GLU A 344 25.80 0.40 -25.71
CA GLU A 344 26.43 -0.21 -26.87
C GLU A 344 27.20 0.80 -27.73
N ARG A 345 26.64 2.00 -27.94
CA ARG A 345 27.27 3.05 -28.75
C ARG A 345 28.53 3.63 -28.10
N ASP A 346 28.46 3.90 -26.80
CA ASP A 346 29.49 4.63 -26.08
C ASP A 346 30.46 3.69 -25.33
N GLY A 347 30.28 2.37 -25.47
CA GLY A 347 31.11 1.36 -24.79
C GLY A 347 30.98 1.39 -23.27
N ILE A 348 29.86 1.94 -22.75
CA ILE A 348 29.61 2.09 -21.33
C ILE A 348 29.24 0.72 -20.77
N ASP A 349 30.19 0.11 -20.07
CA ASP A 349 30.02 -1.11 -19.30
C ASP A 349 29.98 -0.80 -17.78
N GLU A 350 29.89 -1.86 -16.99
CA GLU A 350 29.80 -1.74 -15.53
C GLU A 350 31.05 -1.08 -14.89
N LYS A 351 32.16 -0.95 -15.62
CA LYS A 351 33.37 -0.30 -15.11
C LYS A 351 33.24 1.22 -15.04
N HIS A 352 32.37 1.80 -15.87
CA HIS A 352 32.09 3.24 -15.90
C HIS A 352 31.03 3.65 -14.86
N ARG A 353 30.61 2.73 -13.99
CA ARG A 353 29.47 2.93 -13.09
C ARG A 353 29.69 4.04 -12.06
N GLU A 354 30.90 4.21 -11.53
CA GLU A 354 31.19 5.30 -10.58
C GLU A 354 31.03 6.68 -11.24
N ASP A 355 31.23 6.79 -12.56
CA ASP A 355 31.10 8.05 -13.30
C ASP A 355 29.64 8.53 -13.38
N PHE A 356 28.67 7.63 -13.22
CA PHE A 356 27.23 7.93 -13.31
C PHE A 356 26.50 7.91 -11.97
N LYS A 357 27.24 7.90 -10.86
CA LYS A 357 26.70 7.68 -9.51
C LYS A 357 25.76 8.76 -9.00
N ASP A 358 26.04 10.00 -9.38
CA ASP A 358 25.25 11.16 -8.99
C ASP A 358 24.08 11.44 -9.93
N VAL A 359 23.99 10.70 -11.05
CA VAL A 359 23.01 10.92 -12.12
C VAL A 359 21.72 10.10 -11.88
N GLY A 360 21.73 9.16 -10.93
CA GLY A 360 20.52 8.47 -10.46
C GLY A 360 19.80 7.69 -11.57
N ASN A 361 18.51 7.97 -11.73
CA ASN A 361 17.64 7.34 -12.75
C ASN A 361 18.02 7.66 -14.19
N ASP A 362 18.73 8.77 -14.40
CA ASP A 362 19.14 9.20 -15.73
C ASP A 362 20.43 8.50 -16.19
N SER A 363 21.02 7.66 -15.33
CA SER A 363 22.17 6.82 -15.68
C SER A 363 21.83 5.89 -16.85
N PRO A 364 22.67 5.83 -17.90
CA PRO A 364 22.54 4.85 -18.99
C PRO A 364 22.61 3.39 -18.49
N LEU A 365 23.18 3.14 -17.31
CA LEU A 365 23.26 1.82 -16.69
C LEU A 365 22.00 1.47 -15.90
N PHE A 366 21.11 2.44 -15.62
CA PHE A 366 19.86 2.17 -14.91
C PHE A 366 18.91 1.34 -15.78
N ARG A 367 18.27 0.35 -15.15
CA ARG A 367 17.28 -0.52 -15.78
C ARG A 367 15.98 -0.44 -14.98
N PHE A 368 14.93 0.03 -15.64
CA PHE A 368 13.59 0.10 -15.09
C PHE A 368 12.97 -1.30 -15.05
N THR A 369 12.26 -1.61 -13.97
CA THR A 369 11.46 -2.84 -13.88
C THR A 369 10.15 -2.63 -14.64
N LEU A 370 9.72 -3.61 -15.44
CA LEU A 370 8.50 -3.55 -16.25
C LEU A 370 7.26 -3.95 -15.48
#